data_AF-A0A9P7L0E5-F1
#
_entry.id   AF-A0A9P7L0E5-F1
#
_cell.length_a   1.000
_cell.length_b   1.000
_cell.length_c   1.000
_cell.angle_alpha   90.00
_cell.angle_beta   90.00
_cell.angle_gamma   90.00
#
_symmetry.space_group_name_H-M   'P 1'
#
loop_
_entity.id
_entity.type
_entity.pdbx_description
1 polymer ?
#
loop_
_entity_poly.entity_id
_entity_poly.type
_entity_poly.pdbx_seq_one_letter_code
_entity_poly.pdbx_strand_id
1 'polypeptide(L)'
;MYIHPLPYLGTVVCLGTASVGALSLKHEKRATSPASLEIGNPVLTSKWLEGSDYEQVVEFFVTNSDKNNPLTWADGLDVSVESSSLETTTPGTLLRLGPKQSAVVQVGVKNKGGVKAGTQCDAKAVVTWGSKDDPKKSSKDFSGQCGIGDYTASESSLGHHWNPDWFNEIKYGIFIHWGLCSVPAFGNKPGPKQDYAEWYGFRMTQPDFPSETYQYHKDTYGENFNYDDFVANFTASKFDAGEWMNLVADAGAQYVVPVTKHHDGWALFDFPESVSKRSTVHYGPKRDFIKEILDAAKANHPEIRRGTYLSMPEWFNPAYVKYGWDQHYKGNYYGRAPTNPYTKKSIEYTGYVEVDDFLNDIQNPQIEALFYEYETEILWCDIGGPNKAVDVLAPWLNWARDKGRQVTFNDRCGPSGDYSTPEYAGISFKATKFESNRGLDPFSFGYNFMTTDDEYLSGEEIVKTLVDNVVNNGNLLLNMGPKPDGTIPKQQQLNLLDAGEWIKSHGEGIFGTRYWPTAQTSGSLRFATKPDAFFIYHVGQPSSPLVIDKPVPWVEGDKVTAVGGSADGTVLKVSKKDGSLSVELPDNVMQGDKYIWTIKIEYSKGK
;
A
#
# COMPACT_ATOMS: atom_id res chain seq x y z
N MET A 1 -1.46 32.77 -5.38
CA MET A 1 -1.18 34.02 -6.11
C MET A 1 0.11 34.61 -5.54
N TYR A 2 1.00 35.13 -6.38
CA TYR A 2 2.41 35.51 -6.15
C TYR A 2 3.46 34.42 -6.39
N ILE A 3 3.92 34.39 -7.65
CA ILE A 3 5.11 33.72 -8.15
C ILE A 3 6.08 34.84 -8.58
N HIS A 4 7.32 34.80 -8.11
CA HIS A 4 8.43 35.56 -8.68
C HIS A 4 9.24 34.65 -9.62
N PRO A 5 9.51 35.05 -10.87
CA PRO A 5 10.39 34.32 -11.77
C PRO A 5 11.80 34.94 -11.80
N LEU A 6 12.82 34.11 -12.00
CA LEU A 6 14.10 34.53 -12.55
C LEU A 6 14.51 33.58 -13.69
N PRO A 7 15.09 34.10 -14.79
CA PRO A 7 15.26 33.39 -16.05
C PRO A 7 16.69 32.86 -16.22
N TYR A 8 16.92 31.87 -17.10
CA TYR A 8 18.16 31.81 -17.89
C TYR A 8 17.94 31.07 -19.22
N LEU A 9 18.41 31.73 -20.28
CA LEU A 9 18.48 31.32 -21.68
C LEU A 9 19.42 30.13 -21.90
N GLY A 10 19.14 29.33 -22.94
CA GLY A 10 20.06 28.33 -23.48
C GLY A 10 19.66 27.77 -24.84
N THR A 11 19.88 28.57 -25.88
CA THR A 11 20.26 28.25 -27.28
C THR A 11 19.70 26.99 -27.97
N VAL A 12 18.86 27.23 -29.00
CA VAL A 12 18.45 26.28 -30.04
C VAL A 12 19.57 26.13 -31.08
N VAL A 13 19.98 24.89 -31.37
CA VAL A 13 20.83 24.53 -32.51
C VAL A 13 19.99 23.77 -33.53
N CYS A 14 19.84 24.34 -34.72
CA CYS A 14 19.25 23.69 -35.90
C CYS A 14 20.24 22.69 -36.52
N LEU A 15 19.78 21.46 -36.75
CA LEU A 15 20.33 20.48 -37.71
C LEU A 15 19.08 19.87 -38.38
N GLY A 16 18.84 20.07 -39.67
CA GLY A 16 19.61 19.52 -40.77
C GLY A 16 18.83 18.33 -41.34
N THR A 17 18.09 18.57 -42.43
CA THR A 17 17.29 17.55 -43.14
C THR A 17 18.20 16.49 -43.75
N ALA A 18 17.96 15.21 -43.46
CA ALA A 18 18.60 14.08 -44.13
C ALA A 18 17.56 13.05 -44.59
N SER A 19 17.77 12.65 -45.85
CA SER A 19 16.96 11.80 -46.71
C SER A 19 16.64 10.40 -46.16
N VAL A 20 15.42 9.95 -46.42
CA VAL A 20 14.94 8.57 -46.19
C VAL A 20 15.62 7.63 -47.18
N GLY A 21 16.60 6.87 -46.71
CA GLY A 21 17.15 5.71 -47.42
C GLY A 21 16.41 4.45 -47.01
N ALA A 22 15.87 3.72 -47.98
CA ALA A 22 15.21 2.44 -47.77
C ALA A 22 16.19 1.40 -47.18
N LEU A 23 15.96 1.00 -45.93
CA LEU A 23 16.66 -0.11 -45.29
C LEU A 23 15.90 -1.40 -45.58
N SER A 24 16.54 -2.26 -46.39
CA SER A 24 16.16 -3.65 -46.61
C SER A 24 16.22 -4.42 -45.29
N LEU A 25 15.07 -4.96 -44.87
CA LEU A 25 14.89 -5.81 -43.70
C LEU A 25 15.67 -7.12 -43.89
N LYS A 26 16.83 -7.23 -43.24
CA LYS A 26 17.43 -8.52 -42.92
C LYS A 26 16.72 -9.06 -41.68
N HIS A 27 16.29 -10.32 -41.73
CA HIS A 27 15.94 -11.10 -40.54
C HIS A 27 17.02 -10.87 -39.47
N GLU A 28 16.63 -10.35 -38.31
CA GLU A 28 17.51 -10.16 -37.16
C GLU A 28 17.93 -11.54 -36.64
N LYS A 29 19.01 -12.08 -37.21
CA LYS A 29 19.82 -13.09 -36.51
C LYS A 29 20.27 -12.44 -35.19
N ARG A 30 20.04 -13.13 -34.05
CA ARG A 30 20.60 -12.79 -32.75
C ARG A 30 22.04 -12.31 -32.96
N ALA A 31 22.36 -11.07 -32.59
CA ALA A 31 23.72 -10.59 -32.71
C ALA A 31 24.63 -11.54 -31.91
N THR A 32 25.82 -11.82 -32.42
CA THR A 32 26.73 -12.82 -31.89
C THR A 32 27.31 -12.48 -30.51
N SER A 33 26.90 -11.37 -29.90
CA SER A 33 27.42 -10.87 -28.63
C SER A 33 26.31 -10.82 -27.57
N PRO A 34 26.57 -11.25 -26.32
CA PRO A 34 25.62 -11.15 -25.23
C PRO A 34 25.31 -9.68 -24.89
N ALA A 35 24.20 -9.45 -24.17
CA ALA A 35 23.81 -8.13 -23.66
C ALA A 35 24.91 -7.48 -22.80
N SER A 36 24.81 -6.18 -22.52
CA SER A 36 25.69 -5.46 -21.60
C SER A 36 24.94 -5.16 -20.32
N LEU A 37 25.34 -5.74 -19.17
CA LEU A 37 24.63 -5.58 -17.91
C LEU A 37 25.40 -4.72 -16.89
N GLU A 38 24.67 -3.82 -16.22
CA GLU A 38 25.17 -2.92 -15.19
C GLU A 38 24.41 -3.09 -13.88
N ILE A 39 25.09 -2.97 -12.74
CA ILE A 39 24.51 -3.06 -11.40
C ILE A 39 24.24 -1.66 -10.84
N GLY A 40 22.98 -1.40 -10.53
CA GLY A 40 22.50 -0.16 -9.91
C GLY A 40 22.19 -0.34 -8.43
N ASN A 41 22.87 0.42 -7.59
CA ASN A 41 22.58 0.64 -6.15
C ASN A 41 22.27 -0.63 -5.33
N PRO A 42 23.24 -1.55 -5.14
CA PRO A 42 23.08 -2.66 -4.21
C PRO A 42 22.99 -2.20 -2.76
N VAL A 43 22.00 -2.76 -2.05
CA VAL A 43 21.68 -2.44 -0.67
C VAL A 43 21.46 -3.73 0.13
N LEU A 44 22.09 -3.80 1.31
CA LEU A 44 21.71 -4.74 2.36
C LEU A 44 20.45 -4.22 3.03
N THR A 45 19.33 -4.91 2.80
CA THR A 45 18.04 -4.51 3.36
C THR A 45 17.87 -5.09 4.77
N SER A 46 16.88 -4.60 5.53
CA SER A 46 16.51 -5.20 6.81
C SER A 46 15.41 -6.27 6.70
N LYS A 47 15.05 -6.66 5.48
CA LYS A 47 14.08 -7.73 5.23
C LYS A 47 14.80 -9.05 4.93
N TRP A 48 14.09 -10.14 5.14
CA TRP A 48 14.55 -11.49 4.83
C TRP A 48 13.50 -12.24 4.02
N LEU A 49 13.94 -13.30 3.34
CA LEU A 49 13.04 -14.19 2.62
C LEU A 49 12.07 -14.86 3.61
N GLU A 50 10.76 -14.62 3.45
CA GLU A 50 9.74 -15.15 4.36
C GLU A 50 9.85 -16.69 4.44
N GLY A 51 9.78 -17.25 5.66
CA GLY A 51 9.91 -18.70 5.89
C GLY A 51 11.34 -19.24 5.84
N SER A 52 12.34 -18.40 5.54
CA SER A 52 13.76 -18.75 5.68
C SER A 52 14.25 -18.55 7.12
N ASP A 53 15.41 -19.13 7.43
CA ASP A 53 16.15 -18.85 8.67
C ASP A 53 16.95 -17.55 8.52
N TYR A 54 16.22 -16.42 8.45
CA TYR A 54 16.73 -15.05 8.31
C TYR A 54 17.72 -14.86 7.15
N GLU A 55 17.43 -15.43 5.98
CA GLU A 55 18.18 -15.12 4.76
C GLU A 55 17.90 -13.67 4.36
N GLN A 56 18.82 -12.77 4.74
CA GLN A 56 18.73 -11.34 4.49
C GLN A 56 18.72 -11.09 2.97
N VAL A 57 17.90 -10.14 2.53
CA VAL A 57 17.83 -9.78 1.12
C VAL A 57 18.83 -8.67 0.79
N VAL A 58 19.65 -8.90 -0.22
CA VAL A 58 20.37 -7.86 -0.96
C VAL A 58 19.55 -7.52 -2.20
N GLU A 59 19.17 -6.25 -2.35
CA GLU A 59 18.34 -5.79 -3.47
C GLU A 59 19.11 -4.75 -4.31
N PHE A 60 19.00 -4.87 -5.64
CA PHE A 60 19.55 -3.90 -6.61
C PHE A 60 18.83 -3.94 -7.94
N PHE A 61 19.12 -2.95 -8.78
CA PHE A 61 18.76 -2.97 -10.19
C PHE A 61 19.84 -3.67 -11.02
N VAL A 62 19.42 -4.53 -11.94
CA VAL A 62 20.23 -4.94 -13.10
C VAL A 62 19.68 -4.21 -14.31
N THR A 63 20.56 -3.50 -15.03
CA THR A 63 20.21 -2.73 -16.22
C THR A 63 20.90 -3.31 -17.45
N ASN A 64 20.14 -3.56 -18.52
CA ASN A 64 20.70 -3.90 -19.81
C ASN A 64 21.04 -2.60 -20.57
N SER A 65 22.31 -2.21 -20.55
CA SER A 65 22.81 -1.02 -21.23
C SER A 65 23.13 -1.25 -22.72
N ASP A 66 22.90 -2.46 -23.25
CA ASP A 66 23.00 -2.72 -24.69
C ASP A 66 21.93 -1.91 -25.47
N LYS A 67 22.20 -1.63 -26.74
CA LYS A 67 21.28 -0.91 -27.64
C LYS A 67 20.29 -1.83 -28.32
N ASN A 68 20.70 -3.07 -28.62
CA ASN A 68 20.01 -3.95 -29.53
C ASN A 68 19.76 -5.34 -28.92
N ASN A 69 20.65 -5.83 -28.05
CA ASN A 69 20.62 -7.21 -27.58
C ASN A 69 19.82 -7.36 -26.28
N PRO A 70 18.77 -8.20 -26.25
CA PRO A 70 18.11 -8.55 -24.99
C PRO A 70 18.94 -9.58 -24.21
N LEU A 71 18.83 -9.53 -22.88
CA LEU A 71 19.14 -10.67 -22.02
C LEU A 71 17.98 -11.67 -22.10
N THR A 72 18.31 -12.94 -22.26
CA THR A 72 17.37 -14.06 -22.36
C THR A 72 17.81 -15.20 -21.44
N TRP A 73 16.94 -16.19 -21.21
CA TRP A 73 17.31 -17.41 -20.48
C TRP A 73 18.58 -18.09 -21.06
N ALA A 74 18.82 -17.97 -22.36
CA ALA A 74 19.95 -18.59 -23.04
C ALA A 74 21.29 -17.95 -22.71
N ASP A 75 21.28 -16.76 -22.10
CA ASP A 75 22.48 -16.07 -21.62
C ASP A 75 22.89 -16.50 -20.21
N GLY A 76 22.14 -17.39 -19.55
CA GLY A 76 22.56 -18.00 -18.27
C GLY A 76 22.99 -16.98 -17.21
N LEU A 77 22.05 -16.19 -16.69
CA LEU A 77 22.34 -15.19 -15.67
C LEU A 77 22.55 -15.85 -14.30
N ASP A 78 23.70 -15.59 -13.67
CA ASP A 78 23.98 -15.88 -12.27
C ASP A 78 24.21 -14.57 -11.51
N VAL A 79 23.49 -14.38 -10.40
CA VAL A 79 23.60 -13.19 -9.56
C VAL A 79 23.91 -13.60 -8.13
N SER A 80 25.03 -13.11 -7.62
CA SER A 80 25.54 -13.49 -6.30
C SER A 80 26.17 -12.30 -5.57
N VAL A 81 26.47 -12.52 -4.29
CA VAL A 81 27.16 -11.58 -3.41
C VAL A 81 28.46 -12.22 -2.92
N GLU A 82 29.58 -11.55 -3.19
CA GLU A 82 30.91 -11.89 -2.68
C GLU A 82 31.23 -11.03 -1.45
N SER A 83 31.59 -11.64 -0.32
CA SER A 83 31.99 -10.93 0.91
C SER A 83 32.83 -11.83 1.83
N SER A 84 33.68 -11.23 2.66
CA SER A 84 34.33 -11.93 3.79
C SER A 84 33.33 -12.23 4.91
N SER A 85 32.25 -11.45 5.01
CA SER A 85 31.28 -11.52 6.10
C SER A 85 29.97 -12.23 5.74
N LEU A 86 29.64 -12.30 4.45
CA LEU A 86 28.40 -12.89 3.94
C LEU A 86 28.67 -14.09 3.04
N GLU A 87 27.71 -15.02 3.01
CA GLU A 87 27.59 -16.08 2.02
C GLU A 87 26.27 -15.92 1.24
N THR A 88 26.31 -16.15 -0.07
CA THR A 88 25.10 -16.21 -0.89
C THR A 88 24.41 -17.55 -0.63
N THR A 89 23.16 -17.52 -0.19
CA THR A 89 22.32 -18.72 0.03
C THR A 89 21.32 -18.92 -1.09
N THR A 90 20.75 -17.81 -1.58
CA THR A 90 19.76 -17.81 -2.66
C THR A 90 20.23 -16.87 -3.77
N PRO A 91 20.79 -17.39 -4.88
CA PRO A 91 21.21 -16.56 -6.01
C PRO A 91 20.03 -15.79 -6.62
N GLY A 92 20.30 -14.59 -7.08
CA GLY A 92 19.31 -13.80 -7.82
C GLY A 92 19.13 -14.33 -9.24
N THR A 93 17.91 -14.20 -9.78
CA THR A 93 17.59 -14.66 -11.12
C THR A 93 16.82 -13.61 -11.90
N LEU A 94 16.99 -13.60 -13.22
CA LEU A 94 16.22 -12.80 -14.15
C LEU A 94 16.16 -13.52 -15.50
N LEU A 95 14.97 -13.77 -16.02
CA LEU A 95 14.80 -14.52 -17.29
C LEU A 95 14.88 -13.63 -18.53
N ARG A 96 14.58 -12.33 -18.37
CA ARG A 96 14.43 -11.40 -19.49
C ARG A 96 14.80 -9.99 -19.08
N LEU A 97 15.61 -9.34 -19.93
CA LEU A 97 15.82 -7.90 -19.86
C LEU A 97 16.11 -7.35 -21.27
N GLY A 98 15.14 -6.67 -21.86
CA GLY A 98 15.31 -6.03 -23.18
C GLY A 98 16.32 -4.88 -23.16
N PRO A 99 16.73 -4.38 -24.33
CA PRO A 99 17.66 -3.25 -24.42
C PRO A 99 17.15 -2.02 -23.67
N LYS A 100 18.05 -1.37 -22.92
CA LYS A 100 17.77 -0.17 -22.10
C LYS A 100 16.73 -0.37 -21.00
N GLN A 101 16.45 -1.61 -20.62
CA GLN A 101 15.54 -1.93 -19.53
C GLN A 101 16.31 -2.19 -18.24
N SER A 102 15.63 -2.00 -17.12
CA SER A 102 16.13 -2.33 -15.79
C SER A 102 15.13 -3.22 -15.06
N ALA A 103 15.61 -4.08 -14.18
CA ALA A 103 14.76 -4.90 -13.30
C ALA A 103 15.37 -4.97 -11.91
N VAL A 104 14.51 -5.05 -10.89
CA VAL A 104 14.94 -5.33 -9.52
C VAL A 104 15.32 -6.81 -9.43
N VAL A 105 16.47 -7.08 -8.81
CA VAL A 105 16.96 -8.43 -8.50
C VAL A 105 17.24 -8.50 -7.00
N GLN A 106 16.85 -9.61 -6.40
CA GLN A 106 17.07 -9.93 -5.00
C GLN A 106 17.98 -11.14 -4.88
N VAL A 107 18.92 -11.09 -3.92
CA VAL A 107 19.82 -12.19 -3.57
C VAL A 107 19.68 -12.45 -2.07
N GLY A 108 19.45 -13.70 -1.68
CA GLY A 108 19.44 -14.11 -0.27
C GLY A 108 20.87 -14.36 0.22
N VAL A 109 21.21 -13.79 1.38
CA VAL A 109 22.52 -13.95 2.02
C VAL A 109 22.40 -14.29 3.49
N LYS A 110 23.42 -14.95 4.04
CA LYS A 110 23.59 -15.16 5.48
C LYS A 110 24.94 -14.67 5.97
N ASN A 111 24.99 -14.34 7.26
CA ASN A 111 26.24 -14.05 7.94
C ASN A 111 27.09 -15.33 8.04
N LYS A 112 28.36 -15.22 7.67
CA LYS A 112 29.35 -16.28 7.92
C LYS A 112 29.61 -16.44 9.42
N GLY A 113 30.08 -17.62 9.81
CA GLY A 113 30.40 -17.94 11.20
C GLY A 113 31.29 -16.89 11.86
N GLY A 114 30.86 -16.39 13.02
CA GLY A 114 31.56 -15.36 13.79
C GLY A 114 31.16 -13.91 13.48
N VAL A 115 30.35 -13.65 12.45
CA VAL A 115 29.84 -12.31 12.13
C VAL A 115 28.51 -12.07 12.84
N LYS A 116 28.52 -11.20 13.86
CA LYS A 116 27.31 -10.83 14.60
C LYS A 116 26.34 -10.02 13.71
N ALA A 117 25.04 -10.31 13.81
CA ALA A 117 24.00 -9.53 13.16
C ALA A 117 24.06 -8.03 13.56
N GLY A 118 23.77 -7.14 12.61
CA GLY A 118 23.85 -5.69 12.79
C GLY A 118 25.26 -5.10 12.67
N THR A 119 26.29 -5.92 12.43
CA THR A 119 27.66 -5.42 12.22
C THR A 119 27.81 -4.81 10.83
N GLN A 120 28.54 -3.71 10.71
CA GLN A 120 28.87 -3.11 9.43
C GLN A 120 29.75 -4.07 8.60
N CYS A 121 29.41 -4.23 7.32
CA CYS A 121 30.10 -5.10 6.39
C CYS A 121 30.27 -4.47 5.03
N ASP A 122 31.33 -4.90 4.35
CA ASP A 122 31.55 -4.65 2.94
C ASP A 122 31.24 -5.91 2.12
N ALA A 123 30.66 -5.72 0.94
CA ALA A 123 30.29 -6.78 0.03
C ALA A 123 30.32 -6.29 -1.41
N LYS A 124 30.30 -7.25 -2.35
CA LYS A 124 30.32 -6.98 -3.78
C LYS A 124 29.20 -7.76 -4.45
N ALA A 125 28.30 -7.06 -5.12
CA ALA A 125 27.29 -7.67 -5.96
C ALA A 125 27.95 -8.09 -7.27
N VAL A 126 27.67 -9.29 -7.74
CA VAL A 126 28.27 -9.87 -8.94
C VAL A 126 27.18 -10.42 -9.83
N VAL A 127 27.22 -10.01 -11.09
CA VAL A 127 26.33 -10.49 -12.14
C VAL A 127 27.19 -11.11 -13.23
N THR A 128 26.96 -12.39 -13.52
CA THR A 128 27.67 -13.15 -14.57
C THR A 128 26.67 -13.65 -15.60
N TRP A 129 26.96 -13.52 -16.88
CA TRP A 129 26.08 -13.94 -17.97
C TRP A 129 26.88 -14.22 -19.26
N GLY A 130 26.25 -14.79 -20.28
CA GLY A 130 26.87 -15.19 -21.54
C GLY A 130 27.06 -16.70 -21.65
N SER A 131 27.79 -17.14 -22.67
CA SER A 131 28.10 -18.56 -22.83
C SER A 131 29.04 -19.03 -21.73
N LYS A 132 29.00 -20.34 -21.42
CA LYS A 132 29.92 -20.95 -20.46
C LYS A 132 31.40 -20.77 -20.84
N ASP A 133 31.68 -20.61 -22.14
CA ASP A 133 33.04 -20.51 -22.67
C ASP A 133 33.59 -19.06 -22.67
N ASP A 134 32.73 -18.04 -22.62
CA ASP A 134 33.11 -16.61 -22.55
C ASP A 134 32.10 -15.83 -21.68
N PRO A 135 32.05 -16.10 -20.36
CA PRO A 135 31.16 -15.39 -19.46
C PRO A 135 31.59 -13.92 -19.33
N LYS A 136 30.62 -13.02 -19.47
CA LYS A 136 30.74 -11.62 -19.07
C LYS A 136 30.41 -11.49 -17.58
N LYS A 137 31.08 -10.54 -16.92
CA LYS A 137 30.90 -10.25 -15.50
C LYS A 137 30.81 -8.74 -15.30
N SER A 138 29.90 -8.34 -14.42
CA SER A 138 29.76 -6.99 -13.88
C SER A 138 29.74 -7.10 -12.37
N SER A 139 30.30 -6.11 -11.68
CA SER A 139 30.33 -6.11 -10.22
C SER A 139 30.29 -4.71 -9.64
N LYS A 140 29.71 -4.57 -8.45
CA LYS A 140 29.65 -3.29 -7.73
C LYS A 140 29.80 -3.51 -6.22
N ASP A 141 30.72 -2.77 -5.62
CA ASP A 141 30.93 -2.77 -4.18
C ASP A 141 29.81 -2.00 -3.46
N PHE A 142 29.46 -2.45 -2.26
CA PHE A 142 28.53 -1.78 -1.35
C PHE A 142 28.85 -2.15 0.10
N SER A 143 28.24 -1.42 1.03
CA SER A 143 28.36 -1.69 2.45
C SER A 143 27.03 -1.45 3.18
N GLY A 144 26.87 -2.07 4.34
CA GLY A 144 25.65 -2.00 5.14
C GLY A 144 25.72 -2.92 6.36
N GLN A 145 24.59 -3.12 7.03
CA GLN A 145 24.50 -4.00 8.18
C GLN A 145 24.29 -5.45 7.73
N CYS A 146 25.20 -6.35 8.10
CA CYS A 146 25.06 -7.78 7.88
C CYS A 146 24.08 -8.40 8.87
N GLY A 147 23.12 -9.17 8.36
CA GLY A 147 22.08 -9.82 9.15
C GLY A 147 21.11 -8.81 9.76
N ILE A 148 20.06 -9.33 10.39
CA ILE A 148 19.01 -8.50 10.97
C ILE A 148 19.38 -8.16 12.42
N GLY A 149 20.01 -7.00 12.60
CA GLY A 149 20.44 -6.49 13.91
C GLY A 149 19.30 -5.97 14.78
N ASP A 150 19.61 -5.56 16.01
CA ASP A 150 18.65 -4.95 16.93
C ASP A 150 18.35 -3.50 16.53
N TYR A 151 17.07 -3.16 16.59
CA TYR A 151 16.60 -1.78 16.57
C TYR A 151 16.74 -1.14 17.94
N THR A 152 17.18 0.11 17.97
CA THR A 152 17.22 0.96 19.17
C THR A 152 16.17 2.06 19.06
N ALA A 153 15.75 2.63 20.19
CA ALA A 153 14.79 3.74 20.26
C ALA A 153 15.40 5.05 19.71
N SER A 154 15.59 5.10 18.39
CA SER A 154 16.09 6.26 17.67
C SER A 154 15.62 6.24 16.22
N GLU A 155 15.33 7.42 15.67
CA GLU A 155 14.92 7.55 14.26
C GLU A 155 15.98 7.01 13.30
N SER A 156 17.27 7.22 13.59
CA SER A 156 18.35 6.70 12.75
C SER A 156 18.34 5.18 12.72
N SER A 157 18.08 4.49 13.84
CA SER A 157 17.99 3.04 13.86
C SER A 157 16.76 2.54 13.11
N LEU A 158 15.59 3.15 13.34
CA LEU A 158 14.34 2.75 12.70
C LEU A 158 14.31 3.08 11.20
N GLY A 159 14.99 4.13 10.75
CA GLY A 159 15.09 4.50 9.34
C GLY A 159 15.84 3.49 8.46
N HIS A 160 16.45 2.46 9.07
CA HIS A 160 17.00 1.30 8.35
C HIS A 160 16.01 0.16 8.19
N HIS A 161 14.79 0.26 8.73
CA HIS A 161 13.74 -0.73 8.53
C HIS A 161 13.18 -0.63 7.09
N TRP A 162 12.90 -1.78 6.49
CA TRP A 162 12.39 -1.93 5.13
C TRP A 162 11.06 -2.65 5.17
N ASN A 163 10.15 -2.26 4.27
CA ASN A 163 8.95 -3.06 4.03
C ASN A 163 9.31 -4.51 3.72
N PRO A 164 8.60 -5.47 4.33
CA PRO A 164 8.70 -6.85 3.90
C PRO A 164 8.20 -7.04 2.48
N ASP A 165 8.71 -8.08 1.81
CA ASP A 165 8.29 -8.37 0.44
C ASP A 165 6.81 -8.74 0.35
N TRP A 166 6.23 -9.36 1.40
CA TRP A 166 4.79 -9.63 1.42
C TRP A 166 3.96 -8.34 1.30
N PHE A 167 4.33 -7.24 1.97
CA PHE A 167 3.58 -5.97 1.87
C PHE A 167 3.62 -5.40 0.44
N ASN A 168 4.74 -5.63 -0.20
CA ASN A 168 5.00 -5.27 -1.57
C ASN A 168 4.19 -6.12 -2.58
N GLU A 169 3.79 -7.33 -2.21
CA GLU A 169 3.12 -8.32 -3.07
C GLU A 169 1.59 -8.32 -2.94
N ILE A 170 1.05 -7.93 -1.79
CA ILE A 170 -0.39 -8.03 -1.46
C ILE A 170 -1.29 -6.99 -2.14
N LYS A 171 -0.79 -5.81 -2.53
CA LYS A 171 -1.42 -4.75 -3.36
C LYS A 171 -2.75 -4.13 -2.92
N TYR A 172 -3.71 -4.88 -2.40
CA TYR A 172 -5.08 -4.44 -2.16
C TYR A 172 -5.55 -4.84 -0.78
N GLY A 173 -6.06 -3.87 -0.02
CA GLY A 173 -6.55 -4.05 1.34
C GLY A 173 -7.85 -3.30 1.61
N ILE A 174 -8.54 -3.71 2.67
CA ILE A 174 -9.76 -3.05 3.15
C ILE A 174 -9.47 -2.31 4.45
N PHE A 175 -9.76 -1.01 4.43
CA PHE A 175 -9.82 -0.15 5.62
C PHE A 175 -11.25 -0.17 6.18
N ILE A 176 -11.41 -0.05 7.50
CA ILE A 176 -12.74 -0.01 8.13
C ILE A 176 -12.82 1.14 9.13
N HIS A 177 -13.50 2.22 8.75
CA HIS A 177 -13.85 3.31 9.67
C HIS A 177 -15.24 3.06 10.27
N TRP A 178 -15.23 2.50 11.47
CA TRP A 178 -16.42 2.21 12.25
C TRP A 178 -16.20 2.59 13.71
N GLY A 179 -17.21 3.19 14.35
CA GLY A 179 -17.13 3.58 15.75
C GLY A 179 -18.31 4.45 16.16
N LEU A 180 -18.14 5.21 17.23
CA LEU A 180 -19.19 6.07 17.77
C LEU A 180 -19.70 7.10 16.75
N CYS A 181 -18.81 7.63 15.91
CA CYS A 181 -19.13 8.56 14.83
C CYS A 181 -20.09 7.97 13.77
N SER A 182 -20.17 6.64 13.65
CA SER A 182 -21.12 5.96 12.77
C SER A 182 -22.57 6.10 13.24
N VAL A 183 -22.82 6.53 14.48
CA VAL A 183 -24.19 6.76 14.98
C VAL A 183 -24.82 8.00 14.34
N PRO A 184 -24.25 9.22 14.48
CA PRO A 184 -24.80 10.39 13.81
C PRO A 184 -24.63 10.33 12.29
N ALA A 185 -23.60 9.62 11.80
CA ALA A 185 -23.39 9.29 10.38
C ALA A 185 -23.54 10.46 9.41
N PHE A 186 -23.09 11.65 9.81
CA PHE A 186 -23.31 12.86 9.02
C PHE A 186 -21.99 13.53 8.66
N GLY A 187 -21.73 13.57 7.36
CA GLY A 187 -20.81 14.50 6.72
C GLY A 187 -21.57 15.29 5.66
N ASN A 188 -21.20 16.54 5.44
CA ASN A 188 -21.88 17.37 4.45
C ASN A 188 -21.73 16.82 3.04
N LYS A 189 -22.78 17.01 2.24
CA LYS A 189 -22.84 16.63 0.82
C LYS A 189 -21.70 17.21 -0.03
N PRO A 190 -21.45 16.64 -1.22
CA PRO A 190 -20.40 17.10 -2.13
C PRO A 190 -20.53 18.57 -2.44
N GLY A 191 -19.40 19.29 -2.42
CA GLY A 191 -19.34 20.72 -2.68
C GLY A 191 -18.51 21.49 -1.65
N PRO A 192 -18.62 22.84 -1.60
CA PRO A 192 -17.76 23.69 -0.76
C PRO A 192 -17.84 23.44 0.76
N LYS A 193 -18.84 22.66 1.20
CA LYS A 193 -19.06 22.30 2.60
C LYS A 193 -18.71 20.85 2.92
N GLN A 194 -18.28 20.05 1.94
CA GLN A 194 -17.98 18.62 2.12
C GLN A 194 -17.04 18.42 3.31
N ASP A 195 -17.35 17.42 4.13
CA ASP A 195 -16.61 17.10 5.33
C ASP A 195 -16.83 15.64 5.70
N TYR A 196 -15.86 15.06 6.39
CA TYR A 196 -15.87 13.65 6.74
C TYR A 196 -16.83 13.35 7.90
N ALA A 197 -17.67 12.33 7.77
CA ALA A 197 -18.65 11.92 8.77
C ALA A 197 -17.98 11.43 10.07
N GLU A 198 -16.80 10.81 9.99
CA GLU A 198 -16.02 10.41 11.16
C GLU A 198 -15.45 11.62 11.94
N TRP A 199 -15.50 12.83 11.36
CA TRP A 199 -15.15 14.08 12.02
C TRP A 199 -16.28 14.73 12.82
N TYR A 200 -17.46 14.10 12.86
CA TYR A 200 -18.67 14.66 13.47
C TYR A 200 -18.45 15.24 14.87
N GLY A 201 -17.81 14.47 15.77
CA GLY A 201 -17.60 14.87 17.17
C GLY A 201 -16.78 16.15 17.33
N PHE A 202 -15.84 16.41 16.43
CA PHE A 202 -15.11 17.67 16.40
C PHE A 202 -15.92 18.79 15.75
N ARG A 203 -16.55 18.49 14.60
CA ARG A 203 -17.23 19.46 13.74
C ARG A 203 -18.50 20.01 14.35
N MET A 204 -19.20 19.23 15.17
CA MET A 204 -20.33 19.72 15.96
C MET A 204 -19.92 20.79 16.99
N THR A 205 -18.62 21.02 17.22
CA THR A 205 -18.12 22.07 18.11
C THR A 205 -17.74 23.38 17.40
N GLN A 206 -17.86 23.42 16.07
CA GLN A 206 -17.35 24.51 15.24
C GLN A 206 -18.48 25.23 14.47
N PRO A 207 -19.16 26.23 15.08
CA PRO A 207 -20.25 26.95 14.41
C PRO A 207 -19.81 27.74 13.17
N ASP A 208 -18.54 28.13 13.12
CA ASP A 208 -17.97 28.92 12.01
C ASP A 208 -17.25 28.06 10.96
N PHE A 209 -17.18 26.73 11.16
CA PHE A 209 -16.60 25.85 10.15
C PHE A 209 -17.57 25.67 8.97
N PRO A 210 -17.09 25.54 7.72
CA PRO A 210 -17.98 25.47 6.55
C PRO A 210 -19.02 24.34 6.56
N SER A 211 -18.76 23.23 7.27
CA SER A 211 -19.72 22.12 7.43
C SER A 211 -20.98 22.58 8.20
N GLU A 212 -22.12 22.00 7.88
CA GLU A 212 -23.39 22.20 8.60
C GLU A 212 -23.53 21.30 9.83
N THR A 213 -22.51 20.51 10.19
CA THR A 213 -22.54 19.56 11.30
C THR A 213 -23.01 20.20 12.62
N TYR A 214 -22.53 21.40 12.97
CA TYR A 214 -22.97 22.14 14.16
C TYR A 214 -24.50 22.39 14.16
N GLN A 215 -25.02 22.85 13.02
CA GLN A 215 -26.44 23.20 12.87
C GLN A 215 -27.31 21.93 12.81
N TYR A 216 -26.89 20.94 12.01
CA TYR A 216 -27.56 19.65 11.92
C TYR A 216 -27.70 18.99 13.30
N HIS A 217 -26.63 19.00 14.09
CA HIS A 217 -26.67 18.44 15.44
C HIS A 217 -27.66 19.17 16.35
N LYS A 218 -27.62 20.50 16.34
CA LYS A 218 -28.55 21.34 17.10
C LYS A 218 -30.01 21.06 16.73
N ASP A 219 -30.31 20.94 15.44
CA ASP A 219 -31.68 20.77 14.96
C ASP A 219 -32.21 19.34 15.15
N THR A 220 -31.32 18.34 15.08
CA THR A 220 -31.70 16.91 15.15
C THR A 220 -31.72 16.38 16.58
N TYR A 221 -30.70 16.70 17.38
CA TYR A 221 -30.48 16.14 18.71
C TYR A 221 -30.72 17.16 19.84
N GLY A 222 -30.60 18.46 19.53
CA GLY A 222 -30.82 19.54 20.49
C GLY A 222 -29.55 19.97 21.24
N GLU A 223 -29.59 21.17 21.81
CA GLU A 223 -28.43 21.82 22.44
C GLU A 223 -27.88 21.10 23.68
N ASN A 224 -28.67 20.21 24.30
CA ASN A 224 -28.30 19.48 25.51
C ASN A 224 -27.80 18.06 25.22
N PHE A 225 -27.79 17.62 23.96
CA PHE A 225 -27.24 16.33 23.56
C PHE A 225 -25.73 16.50 23.28
N ASN A 226 -24.90 15.72 23.94
CA ASN A 226 -23.45 15.74 23.78
C ASN A 226 -23.02 14.57 22.89
N TYR A 227 -21.82 14.64 22.31
CA TYR A 227 -21.32 13.57 21.44
C TYR A 227 -21.32 12.19 22.13
N ASP A 228 -20.89 12.12 23.39
CA ASP A 228 -20.82 10.87 24.14
C ASP A 228 -22.21 10.28 24.48
N ASP A 229 -23.30 11.05 24.36
CA ASP A 229 -24.66 10.52 24.55
C ASP A 229 -25.03 9.51 23.44
N PHE A 230 -24.33 9.54 22.29
CA PHE A 230 -24.50 8.54 21.22
C PHE A 230 -24.06 7.13 21.62
N VAL A 231 -23.36 6.94 22.73
CA VAL A 231 -22.91 5.62 23.20
C VAL A 231 -24.10 4.69 23.43
N ALA A 232 -25.25 5.23 23.86
CA ALA A 232 -26.48 4.48 24.02
C ALA A 232 -27.06 3.94 22.69
N ASN A 233 -26.68 4.53 21.56
CA ASN A 233 -27.18 4.19 20.23
C ASN A 233 -26.18 3.39 19.39
N PHE A 234 -24.93 3.28 19.83
CA PHE A 234 -23.94 2.41 19.21
C PHE A 234 -24.14 0.97 19.69
N THR A 235 -25.05 0.23 19.05
CA THR A 235 -25.48 -1.10 19.54
C THR A 235 -24.68 -2.26 18.98
N ALA A 236 -24.13 -2.15 17.76
CA ALA A 236 -23.50 -3.25 17.05
C ALA A 236 -24.36 -4.54 16.99
N SER A 237 -25.69 -4.40 17.05
CA SER A 237 -26.63 -5.52 17.26
C SER A 237 -26.69 -6.54 16.13
N LYS A 238 -26.15 -6.21 14.96
CA LYS A 238 -26.02 -7.07 13.78
C LYS A 238 -24.57 -7.20 13.29
N PHE A 239 -23.61 -6.84 14.13
CA PHE A 239 -22.20 -7.04 13.81
C PHE A 239 -21.86 -8.53 13.84
N ASP A 240 -21.25 -9.01 12.76
CA ASP A 240 -20.65 -10.34 12.64
C ASP A 240 -19.27 -10.23 11.99
N ALA A 241 -18.22 -10.57 12.74
CA ALA A 241 -16.84 -10.50 12.28
C ALA A 241 -16.56 -11.48 11.12
N GLY A 242 -17.22 -12.64 11.12
CA GLY A 242 -17.09 -13.63 10.07
C GLY A 242 -17.68 -13.15 8.75
N GLU A 243 -18.88 -12.55 8.78
CA GLU A 243 -19.50 -11.96 7.60
C GLU A 243 -18.67 -10.80 7.02
N TRP A 244 -18.10 -9.94 7.88
CA TRP A 244 -17.19 -8.88 7.44
C TRP A 244 -15.95 -9.46 6.76
N MET A 245 -15.30 -10.45 7.37
CA MET A 245 -14.09 -11.03 6.79
C MET A 245 -14.37 -11.83 5.51
N ASN A 246 -15.54 -12.48 5.40
CA ASN A 246 -15.98 -13.08 4.15
C ASN A 246 -16.11 -12.03 3.04
N LEU A 247 -16.70 -10.86 3.33
CA LEU A 247 -16.78 -9.78 2.35
C LEU A 247 -15.39 -9.24 1.96
N VAL A 248 -14.47 -9.08 2.92
CA VAL A 248 -13.08 -8.65 2.64
C VAL A 248 -12.38 -9.65 1.71
N ALA A 249 -12.48 -10.95 2.00
CA ALA A 249 -11.94 -12.00 1.16
C ALA A 249 -12.63 -12.03 -0.22
N ASP A 250 -13.95 -11.81 -0.26
CA ASP A 250 -14.72 -11.80 -1.49
C ASP A 250 -14.46 -10.60 -2.38
N ALA A 251 -14.09 -9.46 -1.80
CA ALA A 251 -13.55 -8.32 -2.53
C ALA A 251 -12.15 -8.59 -3.14
N GLY A 252 -11.49 -9.70 -2.78
CA GLY A 252 -10.15 -10.05 -3.24
C GLY A 252 -9.02 -9.36 -2.47
N ALA A 253 -9.32 -8.72 -1.34
CA ALA A 253 -8.32 -8.06 -0.52
C ALA A 253 -7.40 -9.06 0.17
N GLN A 254 -6.14 -8.67 0.34
CA GLN A 254 -5.08 -9.49 0.91
C GLN A 254 -4.66 -9.00 2.31
N TYR A 255 -5.24 -7.89 2.77
CA TYR A 255 -5.06 -7.38 4.12
C TYR A 255 -6.25 -6.54 4.57
N VAL A 256 -6.41 -6.42 5.89
CA VAL A 256 -7.45 -5.62 6.53
C VAL A 256 -6.85 -4.71 7.59
N VAL A 257 -7.34 -3.47 7.69
CA VAL A 257 -6.92 -2.48 8.69
C VAL A 257 -8.18 -1.87 9.32
N PRO A 258 -8.74 -2.42 10.40
CA PRO A 258 -9.81 -1.76 11.14
C PRO A 258 -9.27 -0.58 11.98
N VAL A 259 -10.08 0.47 12.08
CA VAL A 259 -9.85 1.59 13.02
C VAL A 259 -10.07 1.10 14.44
N THR A 260 -8.99 1.02 15.22
CA THR A 260 -9.06 0.58 16.63
C THR A 260 -9.46 1.73 17.54
N LYS A 261 -8.96 2.94 17.27
CA LYS A 261 -9.36 4.19 17.93
C LYS A 261 -9.17 5.34 16.95
N HIS A 262 -10.25 6.09 16.68
CA HIS A 262 -10.19 7.32 15.87
C HIS A 262 -9.90 8.55 16.74
N HIS A 263 -9.90 9.74 16.15
CA HIS A 263 -9.54 10.99 16.83
C HIS A 263 -10.46 11.39 18.00
N ASP A 264 -11.68 10.83 18.07
CA ASP A 264 -12.63 11.06 19.16
C ASP A 264 -12.25 10.30 20.46
N GLY A 265 -11.23 9.45 20.39
CA GLY A 265 -10.69 8.67 21.50
C GLY A 265 -11.51 7.44 21.88
N TRP A 266 -12.58 7.14 21.13
CA TRP A 266 -13.42 5.98 21.45
C TRP A 266 -12.81 4.70 20.88
N ALA A 267 -12.27 3.86 21.75
CA ALA A 267 -11.60 2.63 21.33
C ALA A 267 -12.56 1.46 21.12
N LEU A 268 -12.26 0.60 20.15
CA LEU A 268 -13.03 -0.60 19.80
C LEU A 268 -12.36 -1.90 20.30
N PHE A 269 -11.31 -1.76 21.10
CA PHE A 269 -10.44 -2.85 21.58
C PHE A 269 -10.17 -2.71 23.07
N ASP A 270 -9.70 -3.81 23.68
CA ASP A 270 -9.33 -3.89 25.09
C ASP A 270 -7.87 -3.49 25.36
N PHE A 271 -7.65 -2.85 26.50
CA PHE A 271 -6.36 -2.46 27.09
C PHE A 271 -6.55 -2.22 28.60
N PRO A 272 -5.48 -2.18 29.42
CA PRO A 272 -5.63 -2.08 30.87
C PRO A 272 -6.49 -0.88 31.33
N GLU A 273 -7.41 -1.10 32.25
CA GLU A 273 -8.31 -0.05 32.77
C GLU A 273 -7.60 1.17 33.38
N SER A 274 -6.33 1.02 33.77
CA SER A 274 -5.50 2.14 34.27
C SER A 274 -5.11 3.14 33.18
N VAL A 275 -5.21 2.74 31.91
CA VAL A 275 -4.87 3.54 30.72
C VAL A 275 -6.05 4.45 30.36
N SER A 276 -7.24 3.87 30.17
CA SER A 276 -8.50 4.57 29.92
C SER A 276 -9.66 3.58 30.06
N LYS A 277 -10.88 4.09 30.22
CA LYS A 277 -12.12 3.31 30.12
C LYS A 277 -12.96 3.69 28.90
N ARG A 278 -12.47 4.61 28.06
CA ARG A 278 -13.18 5.09 26.87
C ARG A 278 -13.13 4.06 25.73
N SER A 279 -13.85 2.96 25.89
CA SER A 279 -13.89 1.86 24.92
C SER A 279 -15.24 1.16 24.85
N THR A 280 -15.46 0.43 23.76
CA THR A 280 -16.62 -0.46 23.57
C THR A 280 -16.62 -1.65 24.52
N VAL A 281 -15.49 -1.97 25.16
CA VAL A 281 -15.39 -3.02 26.19
C VAL A 281 -16.03 -2.52 27.50
N HIS A 282 -15.82 -1.25 27.84
CA HIS A 282 -16.35 -0.66 29.07
C HIS A 282 -17.70 0.05 28.91
N TYR A 283 -18.12 0.41 27.70
CA TYR A 283 -19.37 1.13 27.45
C TYR A 283 -20.06 0.63 26.18
N GLY A 284 -21.36 0.93 26.03
CA GLY A 284 -22.13 0.50 24.86
C GLY A 284 -22.21 -1.03 24.76
N PRO A 285 -21.77 -1.66 23.64
CA PRO A 285 -21.95 -3.10 23.38
C PRO A 285 -21.20 -4.05 24.33
N LYS A 286 -20.22 -3.58 25.10
CA LYS A 286 -19.35 -4.40 25.98
C LYS A 286 -18.60 -5.50 25.23
N ARG A 287 -18.03 -5.15 24.07
CA ARG A 287 -17.34 -6.07 23.16
C ARG A 287 -16.00 -5.51 22.71
N ASP A 288 -15.08 -6.43 22.47
CA ASP A 288 -13.78 -6.18 21.84
C ASP A 288 -13.88 -6.53 20.36
N PHE A 289 -14.30 -5.55 19.56
CA PHE A 289 -14.57 -5.77 18.14
C PHE A 289 -13.30 -6.01 17.34
N ILE A 290 -12.20 -5.36 17.72
CA ILE A 290 -10.93 -5.55 17.02
C ILE A 290 -10.44 -6.97 17.18
N LYS A 291 -10.50 -7.53 18.41
CA LYS A 291 -10.13 -8.93 18.62
C LYS A 291 -11.01 -9.88 17.83
N GLU A 292 -12.33 -9.66 17.83
CA GLU A 292 -13.26 -10.48 17.05
C GLU A 292 -12.96 -10.45 15.54
N ILE A 293 -12.67 -9.28 14.97
CA ILE A 293 -12.30 -9.13 13.54
C ILE A 293 -11.00 -9.86 13.24
N LEU A 294 -9.95 -9.63 14.04
CA LEU A 294 -8.63 -10.20 13.78
C LEU A 294 -8.59 -11.72 14.02
N ASP A 295 -9.32 -12.21 15.03
CA ASP A 295 -9.46 -13.65 15.30
C ASP A 295 -10.26 -14.34 14.18
N ALA A 296 -11.33 -13.71 13.67
CA ALA A 296 -12.08 -14.20 12.52
C ALA A 296 -11.21 -14.25 11.24
N ALA A 297 -10.40 -13.21 11.00
CA ALA A 297 -9.44 -13.20 9.90
C ALA A 297 -8.42 -14.34 10.06
N LYS A 298 -7.81 -14.49 11.24
CA LYS A 298 -6.82 -15.54 11.53
C LYS A 298 -7.39 -16.95 11.39
N ALA A 299 -8.65 -17.17 11.80
CA ALA A 299 -9.28 -18.48 11.78
C ALA A 299 -9.81 -18.88 10.40
N ASN A 300 -10.43 -17.94 9.67
CA ASN A 300 -11.20 -18.24 8.46
C ASN A 300 -10.47 -17.86 7.16
N HIS A 301 -9.59 -16.86 7.22
CA HIS A 301 -8.88 -16.29 6.06
C HIS A 301 -7.41 -16.01 6.43
N PRO A 302 -6.63 -17.04 6.85
CA PRO A 302 -5.29 -16.85 7.39
C PRO A 302 -4.31 -16.17 6.41
N GLU A 303 -4.60 -16.21 5.11
CA GLU A 303 -3.88 -15.51 4.04
C GLU A 303 -4.05 -13.98 4.07
N ILE A 304 -5.11 -13.47 4.68
CA ILE A 304 -5.33 -12.04 4.85
C ILE A 304 -4.42 -11.54 5.99
N ARG A 305 -3.52 -10.61 5.65
CA ARG A 305 -2.65 -9.94 6.62
C ARG A 305 -3.46 -8.99 7.50
N ARG A 306 -3.12 -8.94 8.79
CA ARG A 306 -3.90 -8.23 9.81
C ARG A 306 -3.18 -6.96 10.25
N GLY A 307 -3.72 -5.81 9.89
CA GLY A 307 -3.26 -4.50 10.36
C GLY A 307 -4.18 -3.90 11.41
N THR A 308 -3.76 -2.78 11.98
CA THR A 308 -4.54 -1.99 12.93
C THR A 308 -4.28 -0.52 12.71
N TYR A 309 -5.34 0.29 12.67
CA TYR A 309 -5.21 1.74 12.64
C TYR A 309 -5.29 2.34 14.03
N LEU A 310 -4.49 3.38 14.30
CA LEU A 310 -4.57 4.18 15.52
C LEU A 310 -4.42 5.68 15.23
N SER A 311 -5.37 6.48 15.71
CA SER A 311 -5.20 7.92 15.80
C SER A 311 -4.18 8.28 16.88
N MET A 312 -3.09 8.95 16.49
CA MET A 312 -2.07 9.45 17.43
C MET A 312 -2.62 10.53 18.37
N PRO A 313 -3.35 11.56 17.88
CA PRO A 313 -4.01 12.54 18.74
C PRO A 313 -5.37 12.05 19.26
N GLU A 314 -5.85 12.72 20.31
CA GLU A 314 -7.20 12.54 20.85
C GLU A 314 -7.82 13.92 21.15
N TRP A 315 -8.85 14.30 20.40
CA TRP A 315 -9.31 15.70 20.31
C TRP A 315 -9.64 16.36 21.65
N PHE A 316 -10.32 15.64 22.52
CA PHE A 316 -10.86 16.20 23.76
C PHE A 316 -10.33 15.51 25.03
N ASN A 317 -9.26 14.71 24.91
CA ASN A 317 -8.63 14.08 26.07
C ASN A 317 -7.92 15.12 26.94
N PRO A 318 -8.29 15.29 28.23
CA PRO A 318 -7.68 16.28 29.11
C PRO A 318 -6.16 16.13 29.28
N ALA A 319 -5.61 14.91 29.25
CA ALA A 319 -4.18 14.65 29.39
C ALA A 319 -3.37 15.07 28.14
N TYR A 320 -4.03 15.26 27.00
CA TYR A 320 -3.39 15.70 25.76
C TYR A 320 -3.13 17.21 25.74
N VAL A 321 -3.75 18.00 26.64
CA VAL A 321 -3.69 19.48 26.65
C VAL A 321 -2.27 20.03 26.57
N LYS A 322 -1.32 19.37 27.22
CA LYS A 322 0.08 19.79 27.29
C LYS A 322 0.81 19.73 25.94
N TYR A 323 0.24 18.99 24.98
CA TYR A 323 0.78 18.87 23.63
C TYR A 323 -0.07 19.57 22.56
N GLY A 324 -1.21 20.17 22.94
CA GLY A 324 -2.16 20.79 22.02
C GLY A 324 -1.68 22.03 21.24
N TRP A 325 -0.40 22.38 21.36
CA TRP A 325 0.28 23.43 20.60
C TRP A 325 1.01 22.84 19.40
N ASP A 326 0.28 22.52 18.33
CA ASP A 326 0.90 22.19 17.05
C ASP A 326 1.10 23.47 16.21
N GLN A 327 2.34 23.72 15.80
CA GLN A 327 2.71 24.85 14.94
C GLN A 327 2.25 24.68 13.48
N HIS A 328 1.95 23.45 13.05
CA HIS A 328 1.45 23.11 11.72
C HIS A 328 -0.04 23.46 11.56
N TYR A 329 -0.83 23.26 12.61
CA TYR A 329 -2.25 23.61 12.65
C TYR A 329 -2.46 24.87 13.50
N LYS A 330 -2.26 26.04 12.91
CA LYS A 330 -2.39 27.36 13.57
C LYS A 330 -3.72 27.51 14.35
N GLY A 331 -3.74 27.20 15.64
CA GLY A 331 -4.86 27.48 16.56
C GLY A 331 -5.10 26.41 17.65
N ASN A 332 -5.45 26.86 18.86
CA ASN A 332 -5.74 26.07 20.09
C ASN A 332 -6.87 25.03 19.94
N TYR A 333 -6.61 23.74 19.62
CA TYR A 333 -7.75 22.80 19.52
C TYR A 333 -7.55 21.34 19.94
N TYR A 334 -6.34 20.82 20.17
CA TYR A 334 -6.18 19.44 20.65
C TYR A 334 -6.06 19.37 22.17
N GLY A 335 -6.76 18.41 22.78
CA GLY A 335 -6.58 18.01 24.18
C GLY A 335 -7.26 18.88 25.24
N ARG A 336 -8.29 19.66 24.91
CA ARG A 336 -9.08 20.37 25.94
C ARG A 336 -10.22 19.50 26.45
N ALA A 337 -10.52 19.59 27.74
CA ALA A 337 -11.71 18.96 28.30
C ALA A 337 -12.96 19.36 27.49
N PRO A 338 -13.87 18.42 27.20
CA PRO A 338 -15.02 18.71 26.35
C PRO A 338 -15.93 19.75 27.01
N THR A 339 -16.45 20.64 26.18
CA THR A 339 -17.42 21.67 26.57
C THR A 339 -18.57 21.61 25.59
N ASN A 340 -19.81 21.67 26.09
CA ASN A 340 -20.98 21.66 25.25
C ASN A 340 -20.95 22.90 24.35
N PRO A 341 -20.94 22.73 23.02
CA PRO A 341 -20.68 23.84 22.13
C PRO A 341 -21.84 24.84 22.05
N TYR A 342 -23.03 24.47 22.53
CA TYR A 342 -24.24 25.29 22.54
C TYR A 342 -24.41 26.03 23.87
N THR A 343 -24.40 25.29 24.98
CA THR A 343 -24.65 25.82 26.33
C THR A 343 -23.40 26.34 27.03
N LYS A 344 -22.21 26.05 26.48
CA LYS A 344 -20.88 26.40 27.02
C LYS A 344 -20.58 25.78 28.40
N LYS A 345 -21.34 24.79 28.84
CA LYS A 345 -21.09 24.04 30.08
C LYS A 345 -20.00 22.98 29.85
N SER A 346 -19.15 22.77 30.86
CA SER A 346 -18.20 21.66 30.86
C SER A 346 -18.95 20.33 30.82
N ILE A 347 -18.42 19.38 30.04
CA ILE A 347 -18.91 18.00 29.95
C ILE A 347 -17.82 17.09 30.52
N GLU A 348 -18.21 15.96 31.10
CA GLU A 348 -17.30 14.88 31.41
C GLU A 348 -16.72 14.26 30.14
N TYR A 349 -15.43 13.93 30.13
CA TYR A 349 -14.87 13.08 29.08
C TYR A 349 -15.12 11.62 29.47
N THR A 350 -16.15 11.00 28.88
CA THR A 350 -16.62 9.67 29.34
C THR A 350 -15.50 8.64 29.27
N GLY A 351 -15.30 7.94 30.38
CA GLY A 351 -14.27 6.90 30.50
C GLY A 351 -12.86 7.45 30.70
N TYR A 352 -12.68 8.74 30.99
CA TYR A 352 -11.38 9.29 31.34
C TYR A 352 -10.84 8.67 32.64
N VAL A 353 -9.55 8.36 32.61
CA VAL A 353 -8.76 7.97 33.78
C VAL A 353 -7.70 9.04 33.98
N GLU A 354 -7.54 9.53 35.20
CA GLU A 354 -6.53 10.53 35.51
C GLU A 354 -5.13 9.90 35.40
N VAL A 355 -4.30 10.50 34.55
CA VAL A 355 -2.93 10.06 34.22
C VAL A 355 -1.97 11.25 34.19
N ASP A 356 -0.67 11.00 34.29
CA ASP A 356 0.36 12.05 34.32
C ASP A 356 0.72 12.53 32.90
N ASP A 357 0.75 11.60 31.94
CA ASP A 357 1.27 11.82 30.59
C ASP A 357 0.51 11.03 29.54
N PHE A 358 -0.22 11.73 28.66
CA PHE A 358 -0.98 11.05 27.60
C PHE A 358 -0.10 10.12 26.74
N LEU A 359 1.15 10.48 26.45
CA LEU A 359 2.00 9.63 25.61
C LEU A 359 2.41 8.35 26.34
N ASN A 360 2.92 8.45 27.56
CA ASN A 360 3.41 7.29 28.32
C ASN A 360 2.29 6.44 28.93
N ASP A 361 1.19 7.07 29.34
CA ASP A 361 0.17 6.41 30.15
C ASP A 361 -1.09 6.06 29.33
N ILE A 362 -1.26 6.62 28.12
CA ILE A 362 -2.39 6.34 27.22
C ILE A 362 -1.94 5.81 25.86
N GLN A 363 -1.25 6.64 25.07
CA GLN A 363 -0.92 6.33 23.67
C GLN A 363 -0.01 5.09 23.56
N ASN A 364 1.11 5.07 24.29
CA ASN A 364 2.08 3.97 24.22
C ASN A 364 1.50 2.64 24.71
N PRO A 365 0.82 2.55 25.88
CA PRO A 365 0.20 1.30 26.32
C PRO A 365 -0.87 0.78 25.35
N GLN A 366 -1.62 1.67 24.70
CA GLN A 366 -2.57 1.29 23.64
C GLN A 366 -1.85 0.70 22.43
N ILE A 367 -0.76 1.33 21.96
CA ILE A 367 0.07 0.82 20.86
C ILE A 367 0.68 -0.54 21.22
N GLU A 368 1.23 -0.68 22.43
CA GLU A 368 1.82 -1.94 22.91
C GLU A 368 0.80 -3.07 23.00
N ALA A 369 -0.45 -2.79 23.42
CA ALA A 369 -1.52 -3.77 23.36
C ALA A 369 -1.71 -4.27 21.92
N LEU A 370 -1.80 -3.38 20.93
CA LEU A 370 -1.93 -3.76 19.51
C LEU A 370 -0.76 -4.62 19.01
N PHE A 371 0.44 -4.39 19.54
CA PHE A 371 1.63 -5.16 19.19
C PHE A 371 1.62 -6.58 19.78
N TYR A 372 1.40 -6.68 21.09
CA TYR A 372 1.68 -7.91 21.82
C TYR A 372 0.44 -8.77 22.08
N GLU A 373 -0.74 -8.17 22.17
CA GLU A 373 -2.00 -8.87 22.40
C GLU A 373 -2.79 -9.12 21.11
N TYR A 374 -2.76 -8.16 20.18
CA TYR A 374 -3.45 -8.25 18.88
C TYR A 374 -2.53 -8.68 17.74
N GLU A 375 -1.22 -8.78 18.01
CA GLU A 375 -0.24 -9.29 17.04
C GLU A 375 -0.29 -8.55 15.69
N THR A 376 -0.50 -7.23 15.66
CA THR A 376 -0.64 -6.49 14.41
C THR A 376 0.57 -6.67 13.47
N GLU A 377 0.30 -6.84 12.17
CA GLU A 377 1.31 -6.96 11.11
C GLU A 377 1.55 -5.62 10.39
N ILE A 378 0.58 -4.69 10.48
CA ILE A 378 0.64 -3.35 9.90
C ILE A 378 0.15 -2.35 10.95
N LEU A 379 1.03 -1.48 11.44
CA LEU A 379 0.62 -0.34 12.26
C LEU A 379 0.34 0.86 11.35
N TRP A 380 -0.92 1.26 11.26
CA TRP A 380 -1.36 2.40 10.48
C TRP A 380 -1.70 3.58 11.40
N CYS A 381 -0.77 4.50 11.60
CA CYS A 381 -1.03 5.67 12.45
C CYS A 381 -1.65 6.81 11.65
N ASP A 382 -2.24 7.79 12.32
CA ASP A 382 -2.83 8.93 11.63
C ASP A 382 -2.66 10.27 12.34
N ILE A 383 -2.74 11.35 11.56
CA ILE A 383 -2.45 12.76 11.85
C ILE A 383 -0.97 13.01 12.22
N GLY A 384 -0.32 12.06 12.88
CA GLY A 384 0.97 12.24 13.51
C GLY A 384 0.86 13.10 14.77
N GLY A 385 1.75 14.07 14.91
CA GLY A 385 1.80 14.93 16.10
C GLY A 385 2.65 14.35 17.23
N PRO A 386 2.50 14.88 18.46
CA PRO A 386 3.20 14.43 19.67
C PRO A 386 3.16 12.90 19.82
N ASN A 387 4.35 12.30 19.88
CA ASN A 387 4.51 10.87 20.01
C ASN A 387 5.84 10.51 20.69
N LYS A 388 5.92 9.27 21.16
CA LYS A 388 7.16 8.60 21.57
C LYS A 388 7.30 7.28 20.80
N ALA A 389 6.96 7.31 19.51
CA ALA A 389 6.83 6.10 18.72
C ALA A 389 8.14 5.30 18.64
N VAL A 390 9.30 5.96 18.67
CA VAL A 390 10.60 5.28 18.68
C VAL A 390 10.78 4.34 19.88
N ASP A 391 10.18 4.68 21.03
CA ASP A 391 10.30 3.92 22.27
C ASP A 391 9.51 2.60 22.22
N VAL A 392 8.41 2.56 21.45
CA VAL A 392 7.55 1.37 21.31
C VAL A 392 7.80 0.59 20.01
N LEU A 393 8.17 1.27 18.92
CA LEU A 393 8.44 0.63 17.63
C LEU A 393 9.72 -0.22 17.68
N ALA A 394 10.80 0.26 18.30
CA ALA A 394 12.05 -0.51 18.33
C ALA A 394 11.89 -1.86 19.06
N PRO A 395 11.30 -1.93 20.27
CA PRO A 395 10.98 -3.21 20.91
C PRO A 395 10.05 -4.09 20.08
N TRP A 396 9.04 -3.52 19.42
CA TRP A 396 8.11 -4.28 18.58
C TRP A 396 8.79 -4.91 17.36
N LEU A 397 9.62 -4.14 16.63
CA LEU A 397 10.37 -4.67 15.49
C LEU A 397 11.32 -5.80 15.91
N ASN A 398 12.01 -5.64 17.04
CA ASN A 398 12.86 -6.70 17.60
C ASN A 398 12.05 -7.93 18.00
N TRP A 399 10.92 -7.74 18.70
CA TRP A 399 10.03 -8.82 19.10
C TRP A 399 9.46 -9.56 17.89
N ALA A 400 9.01 -8.84 16.86
CA ALA A 400 8.47 -9.41 15.64
C ALA A 400 9.54 -10.25 14.94
N ARG A 401 10.75 -9.70 14.77
CA ARG A 401 11.92 -10.42 14.25
C ARG A 401 12.17 -11.69 15.05
N ASP A 402 12.24 -11.62 16.38
CA ASP A 402 12.54 -12.79 17.24
C ASP A 402 11.45 -13.87 17.17
N LYS A 403 10.23 -13.51 16.75
CA LYS A 403 9.13 -14.42 16.44
C LYS A 403 9.15 -14.94 15.00
N GLY A 404 10.15 -14.58 14.19
CA GLY A 404 10.23 -14.91 12.78
C GLY A 404 9.18 -14.18 11.92
N ARG A 405 8.72 -13.01 12.37
CA ARG A 405 7.67 -12.22 11.71
C ARG A 405 8.25 -10.93 11.14
N GLN A 406 7.82 -10.57 9.94
CA GLN A 406 8.06 -9.25 9.38
C GLN A 406 6.81 -8.40 9.46
N VAL A 407 6.95 -7.18 9.95
CA VAL A 407 5.86 -6.20 10.15
C VAL A 407 6.18 -4.91 9.43
N THR A 408 5.24 -3.98 9.32
CA THR A 408 5.45 -2.67 8.68
C THR A 408 4.62 -1.57 9.34
N PHE A 409 5.03 -0.32 9.18
CA PHE A 409 4.30 0.85 9.67
C PHE A 409 4.36 2.03 8.69
N ASN A 410 3.32 2.85 8.69
CA ASN A 410 3.22 3.98 7.76
C ASN A 410 4.02 5.22 8.20
N ASP A 411 4.09 6.21 7.30
CA ASP A 411 4.77 7.51 7.49
C ASP A 411 4.05 8.50 8.42
N ARG A 412 2.99 8.07 9.09
CA ARG A 412 2.19 8.91 10.01
C ARG A 412 2.41 8.55 11.48
N CYS A 413 3.25 7.56 11.79
CA CYS A 413 3.52 7.12 13.17
C CYS A 413 4.53 8.00 13.93
N GLY A 414 5.17 8.96 13.28
CA GLY A 414 6.18 9.84 13.88
C GLY A 414 7.51 9.77 13.12
N PRO A 415 8.19 8.61 13.06
CA PRO A 415 9.32 8.39 12.16
C PRO A 415 8.88 8.43 10.68
N SER A 416 9.84 8.35 9.75
CA SER A 416 9.58 8.41 8.30
C SER A 416 8.65 7.33 7.76
N GLY A 417 8.43 6.24 8.50
CA GLY A 417 7.66 5.08 8.07
C GLY A 417 8.36 4.25 7.01
N ASP A 418 7.81 3.06 6.74
CA ASP A 418 8.28 2.19 5.67
C ASP A 418 7.66 2.57 4.31
N TYR A 419 6.49 3.21 4.32
CA TYR A 419 5.77 3.61 3.11
C TYR A 419 4.95 4.89 3.32
N SER A 420 4.77 5.64 2.24
CA SER A 420 3.96 6.88 2.26
C SER A 420 2.47 6.64 2.02
N THR A 421 1.61 7.52 2.54
CA THR A 421 0.15 7.33 2.54
C THR A 421 -0.66 8.45 1.85
N PRO A 422 -0.58 8.60 0.52
CA PRO A 422 -1.36 9.61 -0.20
C PRO A 422 -2.87 9.33 -0.09
N GLU A 423 -3.61 10.26 0.48
CA GLU A 423 -5.05 10.17 0.72
C GLU A 423 -5.84 10.99 -0.32
N TYR A 424 -6.81 10.37 -1.01
CA TYR A 424 -7.60 10.95 -2.12
C TYR A 424 -6.80 11.64 -3.25
N ALA A 425 -5.47 11.51 -3.25
CA ALA A 425 -4.59 12.18 -4.20
C ALA A 425 -4.55 11.44 -5.54
N GLY A 426 -4.18 12.17 -6.60
CA GLY A 426 -3.89 11.57 -7.89
C GLY A 426 -2.73 10.56 -7.81
N ILE A 427 -2.88 9.43 -8.48
CA ILE A 427 -1.89 8.36 -8.50
C ILE A 427 -0.82 8.70 -9.55
N SER A 428 0.44 8.71 -9.12
CA SER A 428 1.60 8.86 -10.00
C SER A 428 2.75 8.00 -9.50
N PHE A 429 3.67 7.66 -10.40
CA PHE A 429 4.79 6.79 -10.09
C PHE A 429 5.67 7.37 -8.97
N LYS A 430 5.99 6.52 -8.00
CA LYS A 430 7.02 6.78 -6.98
C LYS A 430 7.99 5.61 -6.91
N ALA A 431 9.28 5.92 -6.88
CA ALA A 431 10.31 4.90 -6.71
C ALA A 431 10.25 4.25 -5.32
N THR A 432 9.85 5.02 -4.30
CA THR A 432 9.56 4.51 -2.96
C THR A 432 8.15 3.95 -2.87
N LYS A 433 7.97 2.98 -1.97
CA LYS A 433 6.67 2.35 -1.74
C LYS A 433 5.67 3.36 -1.20
N PHE A 434 4.43 3.26 -1.65
CA PHE A 434 3.31 3.98 -1.07
C PHE A 434 2.07 3.11 -1.01
N GLU A 435 1.11 3.53 -0.20
CA GLU A 435 -0.23 2.96 -0.11
C GLU A 435 -1.22 4.12 -0.21
N SER A 436 -1.91 4.24 -1.35
CA SER A 436 -2.99 5.22 -1.43
C SER A 436 -4.19 4.72 -0.64
N ASN A 437 -4.92 5.65 -0.04
CA ASN A 437 -6.12 5.36 0.71
C ASN A 437 -7.24 6.33 0.35
N ARG A 438 -8.47 5.82 0.39
CA ARG A 438 -9.72 6.57 0.13
C ARG A 438 -10.92 5.74 0.55
N GLY A 439 -12.06 6.41 0.74
CA GLY A 439 -13.36 5.77 0.87
C GLY A 439 -13.89 5.20 -0.45
N LEU A 440 -14.66 4.13 -0.31
CA LEU A 440 -15.67 3.71 -1.29
C LEU A 440 -16.77 4.77 -1.37
N ASP A 441 -17.10 5.38 -0.22
CA ASP A 441 -17.71 6.71 -0.17
C ASP A 441 -16.66 7.73 -0.65
N PRO A 442 -16.87 8.45 -1.76
CA PRO A 442 -15.87 9.41 -2.25
C PRO A 442 -15.75 10.66 -1.36
N PHE A 443 -16.58 10.81 -0.33
CA PHE A 443 -16.66 12.00 0.50
C PHE A 443 -16.29 11.78 1.96
N SER A 444 -16.15 10.53 2.41
CA SER A 444 -15.93 10.19 3.82
C SER A 444 -15.24 8.84 3.99
N PHE A 445 -14.66 8.56 5.16
CA PHE A 445 -14.32 7.18 5.54
C PHE A 445 -15.42 6.51 6.38
N GLY A 446 -15.93 7.20 7.40
CA GLY A 446 -17.07 6.72 8.18
C GLY A 446 -18.37 6.66 7.36
N TYR A 447 -19.33 5.86 7.80
CA TYR A 447 -20.66 5.84 7.18
C TYR A 447 -21.28 7.24 7.17
N ASN A 448 -21.63 7.73 5.98
CA ASN A 448 -22.35 8.99 5.78
C ASN A 448 -23.74 8.72 5.18
N PHE A 449 -24.81 9.05 5.90
CA PHE A 449 -26.17 8.83 5.39
C PHE A 449 -26.54 9.78 4.24
N MET A 450 -25.76 10.85 4.02
CA MET A 450 -25.99 11.81 2.95
C MET A 450 -25.56 11.31 1.58
N THR A 451 -24.67 10.31 1.53
CA THR A 451 -24.16 9.69 0.30
C THR A 451 -25.23 8.75 -0.26
N THR A 452 -25.66 9.00 -1.49
CA THR A 452 -26.63 8.14 -2.17
C THR A 452 -25.96 6.93 -2.80
N ASP A 453 -26.73 5.87 -3.06
CA ASP A 453 -26.19 4.61 -3.57
C ASP A 453 -25.38 4.80 -4.88
N ASP A 454 -25.82 5.69 -5.78
CA ASP A 454 -25.18 6.00 -7.06
C ASP A 454 -23.90 6.84 -6.96
N GLU A 455 -23.59 7.40 -5.79
CA GLU A 455 -22.37 8.19 -5.56
C GLU A 455 -21.18 7.35 -5.08
N TYR A 456 -21.44 6.14 -4.56
CA TYR A 456 -20.39 5.21 -4.17
C TYR A 456 -19.56 4.77 -5.37
N LEU A 457 -18.24 4.61 -5.18
CA LEU A 457 -17.36 4.08 -6.21
C LEU A 457 -17.88 2.74 -6.75
N SER A 458 -18.03 2.67 -8.07
CA SER A 458 -18.39 1.45 -8.80
C SER A 458 -17.27 0.41 -8.80
N GLY A 459 -17.60 -0.85 -9.12
CA GLY A 459 -16.59 -1.90 -9.29
C GLY A 459 -15.52 -1.53 -10.34
N GLU A 460 -15.92 -0.85 -11.42
CA GLU A 460 -15.01 -0.33 -12.44
C GLU A 460 -13.98 0.66 -11.88
N GLU A 461 -14.43 1.60 -11.06
CA GLU A 461 -13.57 2.63 -10.48
C GLU A 461 -12.61 2.04 -9.45
N ILE A 462 -13.07 1.06 -8.66
CA ILE A 462 -12.21 0.32 -7.72
C ILE A 462 -11.11 -0.42 -8.49
N VAL A 463 -11.46 -1.17 -9.53
CA VAL A 463 -10.51 -1.92 -10.37
C VAL A 463 -9.49 -1.00 -11.05
N LYS A 464 -9.95 0.11 -11.65
CA LYS A 464 -9.06 1.11 -12.27
C LYS A 464 -8.10 1.72 -11.25
N THR A 465 -8.61 2.10 -10.08
CA THR A 465 -7.79 2.68 -9.00
C THR A 465 -6.74 1.68 -8.51
N LEU A 466 -7.10 0.40 -8.38
CA LEU A 466 -6.16 -0.65 -7.99
C LEU A 466 -5.05 -0.84 -9.03
N VAL A 467 -5.41 -1.01 -10.31
CA VAL A 467 -4.40 -1.20 -11.39
C VAL A 467 -3.48 0.01 -11.49
N ASP A 468 -4.02 1.23 -11.41
CA ASP A 468 -3.21 2.45 -11.41
C ASP A 468 -2.24 2.49 -10.23
N ASN A 469 -2.65 2.07 -9.02
CA ASN A 469 -1.73 1.94 -7.89
C ASN A 469 -0.63 0.91 -8.18
N VAL A 470 -1.01 -0.30 -8.60
CA VAL A 470 -0.09 -1.42 -8.82
C VAL A 470 1.05 -1.05 -9.78
N VAL A 471 0.71 -0.46 -10.94
CA VAL A 471 1.72 -0.13 -11.95
C VAL A 471 2.58 1.07 -11.58
N ASN A 472 2.14 1.89 -10.61
CA ASN A 472 2.88 3.05 -10.12
C ASN A 472 3.67 2.76 -8.84
N ASN A 473 3.82 1.49 -8.45
CA ASN A 473 4.51 1.00 -7.24
C ASN A 473 3.72 1.15 -5.92
N GLY A 474 2.41 1.39 -6.01
CA GLY A 474 1.51 1.56 -4.87
C GLY A 474 0.79 0.29 -4.43
N ASN A 475 0.26 0.31 -3.21
CA ASN A 475 -0.89 -0.48 -2.78
C ASN A 475 -2.13 0.42 -2.72
N LEU A 476 -3.33 -0.17 -2.74
CA LEU A 476 -4.60 0.50 -2.48
C LEU A 476 -5.21 -0.04 -1.18
N LEU A 477 -5.40 0.84 -0.20
CA LEU A 477 -6.18 0.58 1.00
C LEU A 477 -7.55 1.27 0.85
N LEU A 478 -8.56 0.51 0.38
CA LEU A 478 -9.90 1.02 0.13
C LEU A 478 -10.75 0.92 1.38
N ASN A 479 -11.38 2.01 1.79
CA ASN A 479 -12.18 2.04 2.99
C ASN A 479 -13.66 1.70 2.76
N MET A 480 -14.21 0.86 3.62
CA MET A 480 -15.66 0.72 3.83
C MET A 480 -16.10 1.37 5.14
N GLY A 481 -17.33 1.89 5.16
CA GLY A 481 -17.94 2.59 6.31
C GLY A 481 -19.20 1.88 6.80
N PRO A 482 -19.11 1.00 7.81
CA PRO A 482 -20.25 0.30 8.38
C PRO A 482 -21.20 1.20 9.21
N LYS A 483 -22.46 0.77 9.31
CA LYS A 483 -23.53 1.39 10.11
C LYS A 483 -23.35 1.12 11.62
N PRO A 484 -23.98 1.88 12.51
CA PRO A 484 -23.78 1.73 13.96
C PRO A 484 -24.33 0.41 14.54
N ASP A 485 -25.19 -0.30 13.79
CA ASP A 485 -25.63 -1.65 14.15
C ASP A 485 -24.67 -2.75 13.68
N GLY A 486 -23.58 -2.41 12.98
CA GLY A 486 -22.59 -3.35 12.45
C GLY A 486 -22.85 -3.82 11.02
N THR A 487 -23.97 -3.42 10.40
CA THR A 487 -24.23 -3.76 8.99
C THR A 487 -23.44 -2.88 8.03
N ILE A 488 -22.95 -3.46 6.95
CA ILE A 488 -22.30 -2.71 5.87
C ILE A 488 -23.39 -2.26 4.88
N PRO A 489 -23.42 -0.99 4.43
CA PRO A 489 -24.40 -0.55 3.43
C PRO A 489 -24.41 -1.46 2.19
N LYS A 490 -25.61 -1.81 1.71
CA LYS A 490 -25.76 -2.84 0.66
C LYS A 490 -25.00 -2.49 -0.62
N GLN A 491 -25.00 -1.21 -1.01
CA GLN A 491 -24.30 -0.77 -2.20
C GLN A 491 -22.78 -0.91 -2.08
N GLN A 492 -22.21 -0.64 -0.90
CA GLN A 492 -20.77 -0.89 -0.65
C GLN A 492 -20.43 -2.37 -0.83
N GLN A 493 -21.28 -3.28 -0.30
CA GLN A 493 -21.08 -4.72 -0.50
C GLN A 493 -21.15 -5.10 -1.99
N LEU A 494 -22.15 -4.60 -2.72
CA LEU A 494 -22.32 -4.91 -4.15
C LEU A 494 -21.11 -4.45 -4.97
N ASN A 495 -20.63 -3.23 -4.74
CA ASN A 495 -19.49 -2.68 -5.48
C ASN A 495 -18.17 -3.40 -5.14
N LEU A 496 -17.97 -3.78 -3.88
CA LEU A 496 -16.81 -4.60 -3.47
C LEU A 496 -16.84 -6.00 -4.09
N LEU A 497 -17.99 -6.66 -4.13
CA LEU A 497 -18.15 -7.98 -4.74
C LEU A 497 -17.96 -7.93 -6.26
N ASP A 498 -18.49 -6.90 -6.92
CA ASP A 498 -18.34 -6.67 -8.36
C ASP A 498 -16.87 -6.42 -8.76
N ALA A 499 -16.14 -5.61 -7.98
CA ALA A 499 -14.70 -5.47 -8.13
C ALA A 499 -13.95 -6.78 -7.83
N GLY A 500 -14.35 -7.48 -6.76
CA GLY A 500 -13.74 -8.72 -6.32
C GLY A 500 -13.80 -9.84 -7.36
N GLU A 501 -14.90 -9.94 -8.12
CA GLU A 501 -15.01 -10.86 -9.25
C GLU A 501 -13.87 -10.65 -10.26
N TRP A 502 -13.61 -9.39 -10.64
CA TRP A 502 -12.53 -9.03 -11.55
C TRP A 502 -11.15 -9.24 -10.90
N ILE A 503 -10.95 -8.78 -9.65
CA ILE A 503 -9.66 -8.87 -8.96
C ILE A 503 -9.22 -10.32 -8.81
N LYS A 504 -10.14 -11.22 -8.43
CA LYS A 504 -9.85 -12.64 -8.27
C LYS A 504 -9.49 -13.30 -9.61
N SER A 505 -10.24 -13.01 -10.69
CA SER A 505 -9.94 -13.59 -12.01
C SER A 505 -8.64 -13.07 -12.64
N HIS A 506 -8.18 -11.87 -12.23
CA HIS A 506 -6.98 -11.23 -12.76
C HIS A 506 -5.79 -11.25 -11.78
N GLY A 507 -5.92 -11.97 -10.65
CA GLY A 507 -4.99 -11.90 -9.53
C GLY A 507 -3.54 -12.20 -9.89
N GLU A 508 -3.29 -13.07 -10.89
CA GLU A 508 -1.93 -13.35 -11.37
C GLU A 508 -1.24 -12.10 -11.92
N GLY A 509 -1.98 -11.20 -12.55
CA GLY A 509 -1.50 -9.92 -13.04
C GLY A 509 -1.48 -8.84 -11.97
N ILE A 510 -1.96 -9.06 -10.75
CA ILE A 510 -1.98 -8.01 -9.71
C ILE A 510 -0.99 -8.35 -8.61
N PHE A 511 -1.22 -9.47 -7.94
CA PHE A 511 -0.47 -9.87 -6.76
C PHE A 511 0.92 -10.39 -7.14
N GLY A 512 1.92 -9.99 -6.36
CA GLY A 512 3.32 -10.34 -6.61
C GLY A 512 3.98 -9.61 -7.80
N THR A 513 3.27 -8.70 -8.47
CA THR A 513 3.87 -7.90 -9.55
C THR A 513 4.74 -6.75 -9.04
N ARG A 514 5.58 -6.22 -9.91
CA ARG A 514 6.32 -4.97 -9.74
C ARG A 514 6.01 -4.02 -10.88
N TYR A 515 6.20 -2.72 -10.64
CA TYR A 515 6.06 -1.71 -11.68
C TYR A 515 7.05 -1.97 -12.82
N TRP A 516 6.69 -1.56 -14.04
CA TRP A 516 7.59 -1.61 -15.17
C TRP A 516 8.41 -0.31 -15.26
N PRO A 517 9.74 -0.30 -15.02
CA PRO A 517 10.51 0.95 -14.93
C PRO A 517 10.63 1.72 -16.25
N THR A 518 10.43 1.08 -17.39
CA THR A 518 10.49 1.76 -18.70
C THR A 518 9.26 2.61 -18.98
N ALA A 519 8.06 2.14 -18.60
CA ALA A 519 6.81 2.86 -18.75
C ALA A 519 5.73 2.25 -17.85
N GLN A 520 5.11 3.05 -16.99
CA GLN A 520 4.00 2.59 -16.15
C GLN A 520 2.67 2.65 -16.93
N THR A 521 2.47 3.71 -17.73
CA THR A 521 1.23 3.98 -18.46
C THR A 521 1.48 4.51 -19.88
N SER A 522 0.54 4.27 -20.81
CA SER A 522 0.51 4.87 -22.15
C SER A 522 -0.90 4.91 -22.71
N GLY A 523 -1.57 6.06 -22.66
CA GLY A 523 -2.99 6.15 -23.02
C GLY A 523 -3.83 5.20 -22.14
N SER A 524 -4.56 4.27 -22.78
CA SER A 524 -5.32 3.22 -22.09
C SER A 524 -4.47 2.06 -21.57
N LEU A 525 -3.17 2.01 -21.90
CA LEU A 525 -2.30 0.91 -21.50
C LEU A 525 -1.69 1.13 -20.11
N ARG A 526 -1.54 0.04 -19.38
CA ARG A 526 -0.79 -0.08 -18.11
C ARG A 526 0.15 -1.27 -18.21
N PHE A 527 1.23 -1.28 -17.43
CA PHE A 527 2.23 -2.35 -17.49
C PHE A 527 2.73 -2.75 -16.10
N ALA A 528 2.85 -4.06 -15.87
CA ALA A 528 3.48 -4.63 -14.70
C ALA A 528 4.34 -5.84 -15.08
N THR A 529 5.23 -6.25 -14.18
CA THR A 529 6.18 -7.33 -14.44
C THR A 529 6.32 -8.29 -13.27
N LYS A 530 6.66 -9.54 -13.60
CA LYS A 530 7.14 -10.60 -12.71
C LYS A 530 8.47 -11.13 -13.26
N PRO A 531 9.25 -11.87 -12.45
CA PRO A 531 10.50 -12.48 -12.92
C PRO A 531 10.33 -13.36 -14.17
N ASP A 532 9.14 -13.95 -14.38
CA ASP A 532 8.85 -14.90 -15.47
C ASP A 532 7.68 -14.50 -16.39
N ALA A 533 7.10 -13.31 -16.20
CA ALA A 533 6.00 -12.84 -17.03
C ALA A 533 5.93 -11.31 -17.10
N PHE A 534 5.31 -10.82 -18.17
CA PHE A 534 4.98 -9.41 -18.35
C PHE A 534 3.49 -9.24 -18.58
N PHE A 535 2.89 -8.23 -17.96
CA PHE A 535 1.46 -7.96 -18.03
C PHE A 535 1.19 -6.62 -18.69
N ILE A 536 0.24 -6.63 -19.62
CA ILE A 536 -0.27 -5.46 -20.33
C ILE A 536 -1.75 -5.37 -20.03
N TYR A 537 -2.19 -4.23 -19.51
CA TYR A 537 -3.60 -3.99 -19.24
C TYR A 537 -4.11 -2.92 -20.19
N HIS A 538 -5.32 -3.12 -20.72
CA HIS A 538 -6.02 -2.14 -21.54
C HIS A 538 -7.29 -1.68 -20.82
N VAL A 539 -7.32 -0.41 -20.41
CA VAL A 539 -8.48 0.21 -19.74
C VAL A 539 -9.60 0.44 -20.76
N GLY A 540 -10.76 -0.16 -20.50
CA GLY A 540 -11.88 -0.21 -21.43
C GLY A 540 -11.69 -1.27 -22.52
N GLN A 541 -12.75 -1.53 -23.29
CA GLN A 541 -12.73 -2.59 -24.31
C GLN A 541 -11.72 -2.25 -25.42
N PRO A 542 -10.77 -3.15 -25.73
CA PRO A 542 -9.80 -2.93 -26.80
C PRO A 542 -10.38 -3.18 -28.19
N SER A 543 -9.70 -2.67 -29.22
CA SER A 543 -9.92 -3.04 -30.62
C SER A 543 -8.91 -4.11 -31.07
N SER A 544 -9.19 -4.75 -32.21
CA SER A 544 -8.32 -5.75 -32.83
C SER A 544 -7.82 -5.28 -34.20
N PRO A 545 -6.50 -5.33 -34.49
CA PRO A 545 -5.44 -5.70 -33.56
C PRO A 545 -5.19 -4.61 -32.49
N LEU A 546 -4.80 -5.04 -31.29
CA LEU A 546 -4.28 -4.14 -30.27
C LEU A 546 -2.80 -3.86 -30.56
N VAL A 547 -2.48 -2.59 -30.82
CA VAL A 547 -1.11 -2.16 -31.13
C VAL A 547 -0.48 -1.51 -29.90
N ILE A 548 0.67 -2.05 -29.48
CA ILE A 548 1.46 -1.57 -28.35
C ILE A 548 2.74 -0.95 -28.90
N ASP A 549 2.83 0.38 -28.82
CA ASP A 549 3.95 1.19 -29.32
C ASP A 549 5.05 1.40 -28.28
N LYS A 550 4.90 0.80 -27.08
CA LYS A 550 5.89 0.86 -26.01
C LYS A 550 6.82 -0.35 -26.02
N PRO A 551 8.07 -0.19 -25.55
CA PRO A 551 8.99 -1.30 -25.40
C PRO A 551 8.43 -2.35 -24.44
N VAL A 552 8.03 -3.50 -24.99
CA VAL A 552 7.62 -4.69 -24.24
C VAL A 552 8.66 -5.80 -24.41
N PRO A 553 8.93 -6.59 -23.36
CA PRO A 553 10.01 -7.59 -23.35
C PRO A 553 9.64 -8.91 -24.06
N TRP A 554 8.82 -8.85 -25.11
CA TRP A 554 8.42 -10.01 -25.91
C TRP A 554 9.53 -10.42 -26.90
N VAL A 555 9.76 -11.73 -27.03
CA VAL A 555 10.50 -12.32 -28.15
C VAL A 555 9.73 -13.48 -28.80
N GLU A 556 10.14 -13.85 -30.01
CA GLU A 556 9.61 -15.02 -30.70
C GLU A 556 9.76 -16.29 -29.84
N GLY A 557 8.67 -17.04 -29.70
CA GLY A 557 8.58 -18.23 -28.84
C GLY A 557 7.92 -17.99 -27.48
N ASP A 558 7.81 -16.75 -27.01
CA ASP A 558 7.04 -16.44 -25.79
C ASP A 558 5.54 -16.68 -26.02
N LYS A 559 4.86 -17.22 -25.01
CA LYS A 559 3.43 -17.51 -25.07
C LYS A 559 2.66 -16.27 -24.62
N VAL A 560 1.74 -15.79 -25.46
CA VAL A 560 0.89 -14.64 -25.16
C VAL A 560 -0.54 -15.11 -24.94
N THR A 561 -1.12 -14.78 -23.79
CA THR A 561 -2.49 -15.20 -23.42
C THR A 561 -3.32 -14.06 -22.88
N ALA A 562 -4.64 -14.14 -23.04
CA ALA A 562 -5.58 -13.38 -22.22
C ALA A 562 -5.54 -13.89 -20.77
N VAL A 563 -5.74 -12.99 -19.81
CA VAL A 563 -5.85 -13.29 -18.38
C VAL A 563 -7.20 -12.80 -17.89
N GLY A 564 -7.92 -13.65 -17.16
CA GLY A 564 -9.21 -13.36 -16.55
C GLY A 564 -10.39 -13.40 -17.52
N GLY A 565 -11.58 -13.09 -16.98
CA GLY A 565 -12.84 -13.17 -17.72
C GLY A 565 -13.20 -14.58 -18.21
N SER A 566 -14.16 -14.68 -19.12
CA SER A 566 -14.60 -15.94 -19.71
C SER A 566 -13.63 -16.52 -20.76
N ALA A 567 -12.61 -15.75 -21.15
CA ALA A 567 -11.65 -16.12 -22.18
C ALA A 567 -10.23 -16.33 -21.61
N ASP A 568 -10.10 -16.48 -20.29
CA ASP A 568 -8.84 -16.73 -19.60
C ASP A 568 -8.03 -17.86 -20.26
N GLY A 569 -6.72 -17.65 -20.41
CA GLY A 569 -5.80 -18.61 -21.01
C GLY A 569 -5.87 -18.73 -22.54
N THR A 570 -6.74 -17.97 -23.22
CA THR A 570 -6.80 -17.94 -24.69
C THR A 570 -5.46 -17.47 -25.26
N VAL A 571 -4.83 -18.30 -26.09
CA VAL A 571 -3.56 -17.96 -26.76
C VAL A 571 -3.81 -16.95 -27.88
N LEU A 572 -3.08 -15.85 -27.85
CA LEU A 572 -3.21 -14.72 -28.76
C LEU A 572 -2.11 -14.75 -29.81
N LYS A 573 -2.48 -14.46 -31.06
CA LYS A 573 -1.50 -14.32 -32.14
C LYS A 573 -0.85 -12.94 -32.03
N VAL A 574 0.47 -12.92 -32.14
CA VAL A 574 1.25 -11.69 -32.04
C VAL A 574 2.23 -11.56 -33.20
N SER A 575 2.45 -10.33 -33.62
CA SER A 575 3.52 -9.98 -34.57
C SER A 575 4.20 -8.70 -34.11
N LYS A 576 5.50 -8.57 -34.39
CA LYS A 576 6.28 -7.37 -34.08
C LYS A 576 6.73 -6.70 -35.37
N LYS A 577 6.44 -5.41 -35.50
CA LYS A 577 6.84 -4.60 -36.67
C LYS A 577 7.25 -3.21 -36.20
N ASP A 578 8.41 -2.74 -36.68
CA ASP A 578 8.94 -1.40 -36.39
C ASP A 578 9.02 -1.08 -34.88
N GLY A 579 9.29 -2.09 -34.06
CA GLY A 579 9.37 -1.97 -32.59
C GLY A 579 8.05 -2.15 -31.83
N SER A 580 6.91 -2.02 -32.52
CA SER A 580 5.57 -2.19 -31.93
C SER A 580 5.12 -3.64 -31.93
N LEU A 581 4.45 -4.07 -30.86
CA LEU A 581 3.80 -5.38 -30.75
C LEU A 581 2.33 -5.25 -31.17
N SER A 582 1.90 -6.05 -32.13
CA SER A 582 0.51 -6.15 -32.58
C SER A 582 -0.08 -7.46 -32.09
N VAL A 583 -1.16 -7.41 -31.30
CA VAL A 583 -1.85 -8.57 -30.73
C VAL A 583 -3.22 -8.71 -31.38
N GLU A 584 -3.49 -9.84 -32.01
CA GLU A 584 -4.82 -10.16 -32.53
C GLU A 584 -5.73 -10.60 -31.39
N LEU A 585 -6.79 -9.83 -31.15
CA LEU A 585 -7.80 -10.13 -30.14
C LEU A 585 -9.05 -10.71 -30.82
N PRO A 586 -9.40 -11.98 -30.60
CA PRO A 586 -10.65 -12.55 -31.10
C PRO A 586 -11.85 -12.00 -30.33
N ASP A 587 -13.04 -12.07 -30.93
CA ASP A 587 -14.28 -11.51 -30.36
C ASP A 587 -14.59 -12.04 -28.96
N ASN A 588 -14.31 -13.32 -28.70
CA ASN A 588 -14.53 -13.92 -27.38
C ASN A 588 -13.63 -13.32 -26.29
N VAL A 589 -12.44 -12.83 -26.63
CA VAL A 589 -11.55 -12.12 -25.70
C VAL A 589 -12.03 -10.68 -25.52
N MET A 590 -12.38 -9.98 -26.61
CA MET A 590 -12.87 -8.59 -26.52
C MET A 590 -14.21 -8.47 -25.80
N GLN A 591 -15.08 -9.48 -25.87
CA GLN A 591 -16.40 -9.49 -25.21
C GLN A 591 -16.41 -10.28 -23.90
N GLY A 592 -15.34 -11.03 -23.61
CA GLY A 592 -15.29 -11.98 -22.50
C GLY A 592 -14.87 -11.39 -21.16
N ASP A 593 -14.70 -10.08 -21.06
CA ASP A 593 -14.18 -9.41 -19.88
C ASP A 593 -14.84 -8.03 -19.67
N LYS A 594 -14.57 -7.41 -18.52
CA LYS A 594 -15.09 -6.10 -18.12
C LYS A 594 -13.98 -5.22 -17.54
N TYR A 595 -14.19 -3.91 -17.63
CA TYR A 595 -13.33 -2.83 -17.09
C TYR A 595 -11.92 -2.73 -17.69
N ILE A 596 -11.10 -3.78 -17.55
CA ILE A 596 -9.70 -3.80 -17.94
C ILE A 596 -9.35 -5.18 -18.48
N TRP A 597 -8.95 -5.24 -19.75
CA TRP A 597 -8.50 -6.48 -20.40
C TRP A 597 -7.03 -6.69 -20.11
N THR A 598 -6.65 -7.90 -19.71
CA THR A 598 -5.27 -8.22 -19.33
C THR A 598 -4.66 -9.23 -20.28
N ILE A 599 -3.45 -8.93 -20.74
CA ILE A 599 -2.63 -9.81 -21.60
C ILE A 599 -1.36 -10.16 -20.83
N LYS A 600 -1.03 -11.45 -20.78
CA LYS A 600 0.21 -11.98 -20.22
C LYS A 600 1.14 -12.40 -21.35
N ILE A 601 2.39 -11.99 -21.26
CA ILE A 601 3.51 -12.55 -22.00
C ILE A 601 4.27 -13.43 -21.02
N GLU A 602 4.16 -14.74 -21.17
CA GLU A 602 4.92 -15.72 -20.40
C GLU A 602 6.30 -15.91 -21.04
N TYR A 603 7.37 -15.69 -20.28
CA TYR A 603 8.72 -15.83 -20.80
C TYR A 603 9.06 -17.30 -21.03
N SER A 604 9.46 -17.63 -22.25
CA SER A 604 9.97 -18.95 -22.62
C SER A 604 11.20 -19.33 -21.77
N LYS A 605 11.21 -20.58 -21.26
CA LYS A 605 12.29 -21.14 -20.42
C LYS A 605 13.24 -22.11 -21.19
N GLY A 606 13.16 -22.14 -22.53
CA GLY A 606 13.98 -22.95 -23.47
C GLY A 606 13.27 -24.20 -24.03
N LYS A 607 13.63 -24.80 -25.18
CA LYS A 607 14.64 -24.54 -26.22
C LYS A 607 14.00 -23.99 -27.50
#